data_AF-A0A6F8Y8G6-F1
#
_entry.id   AF-A0A6F8Y8G6-F1
#
_cell.length_a   1.000
_cell.length_b   1.000
_cell.length_c   1.000
_cell.angle_alpha   90.00
_cell.angle_beta   90.00
_cell.angle_gamma   90.00
#
_symmetry.space_group_name_H-M   'P 1'
#
loop_
_entity.id
_entity.type
_entity.pdbx_description
1 polymer ?
#
loop_
_entity_poly.entity_id
_entity_poly.type
_entity_poly.pdbx_seq_one_letter_code
_entity_poly.pdbx_strand_id
1 'polypeptide(L)'
;MVQLRAVEPDDKTKAYERLAPALDAPGLTTEAGGTVPFLYEANHQTERDLVRAETLSLPVLLVLLVVIFGGLVAAGLPLLVGGLAILGAFVAVRLLTLATDISVFAVNVITLIGLGMAIDYALFIVSRFREELAAGHETPAAIQRTMTTAGRTVMVSGLTIALALASLLIYPQVFLRSIGFGGMAAVLVAMLGALTVLPALLAVVGPRVNALRIPTPWRRREHVEGSGWARLARSVMRRPWLYAVGVVAILAVFAAPAARMQFGGFDERVLPAGTEPRVVAARLAAEFPGSTVGPIEVLVSGVPLAEAQRFAQEVGRVPGVTGVQLTASRGTRRCCPRRTPASPLATRPRRRCVRSATCPGRTAPRCWSPGVPPPTSTWSPASPPGCRGWPCSSPWPRWCCSSSRSARWCCRSRPY
;
A
#
# COMPACT_ATOMS: atom_id res chain seq x y z
N MET A 1 -25.50 -12.79 -12.19
CA MET A 1 -24.62 -11.78 -11.54
C MET A 1 -25.47 -10.91 -10.66
N VAL A 2 -25.20 -10.87 -9.34
CA VAL A 2 -25.83 -9.92 -8.42
C VAL A 2 -25.01 -8.63 -8.43
N GLN A 3 -25.63 -7.48 -8.70
CA GLN A 3 -24.98 -6.17 -8.61
C GLN A 3 -25.39 -5.47 -7.33
N LEU A 4 -24.41 -5.16 -6.48
CA LEU A 4 -24.62 -4.41 -5.24
C LEU A 4 -24.79 -2.91 -5.57
N ARG A 5 -25.72 -2.24 -4.87
CA ARG A 5 -25.97 -0.80 -5.02
C ARG A 5 -24.84 0.09 -4.50
N ALA A 6 -24.02 -0.44 -3.58
CA ALA A 6 -22.85 0.26 -3.05
C ALA A 6 -21.83 0.56 -4.17
N VAL A 7 -21.20 1.73 -4.12
CA VAL A 7 -20.20 2.17 -5.11
C VAL A 7 -18.78 1.82 -4.62
N GLU A 8 -18.48 2.19 -3.38
CA GLU A 8 -17.22 1.94 -2.66
C GLU A 8 -16.95 0.43 -2.47
N PRO A 9 -15.69 -0.04 -2.57
CA PRO A 9 -15.38 -1.46 -2.32
C PRO A 9 -15.70 -1.93 -0.88
N ASP A 10 -15.46 -1.09 0.13
CA ASP A 10 -15.68 -1.44 1.53
C ASP A 10 -17.19 -1.60 1.85
N ASP A 11 -18.01 -0.69 1.34
CA ASP A 11 -19.48 -0.78 1.45
C ASP A 11 -20.06 -1.98 0.69
N LYS A 12 -19.44 -2.40 -0.42
CA LYS A 12 -19.80 -3.64 -1.12
C LYS A 12 -19.52 -4.86 -0.25
N THR A 13 -18.39 -4.89 0.45
CA THR A 13 -18.02 -5.97 1.38
C THR A 13 -19.05 -6.09 2.52
N LYS A 14 -19.41 -4.98 3.18
CA LYS A 14 -20.42 -4.94 4.26
C LYS A 14 -21.87 -5.17 3.77
N ALA A 15 -22.15 -4.92 2.49
CA ALA A 15 -23.41 -5.29 1.87
C ALA A 15 -23.45 -6.79 1.54
N TYR A 16 -22.33 -7.35 1.09
CA TYR A 16 -22.18 -8.79 0.83
C TYR A 16 -22.32 -9.62 2.10
N GLU A 17 -21.66 -9.25 3.19
CA GLU A 17 -21.77 -9.93 4.50
C GLU A 17 -23.23 -10.11 4.97
N ARG A 18 -24.06 -9.08 4.80
CA ARG A 18 -25.50 -9.13 5.13
C ARG A 18 -26.36 -9.89 4.13
N LEU A 19 -25.87 -10.11 2.91
CA LEU A 19 -26.58 -10.80 1.83
C LEU A 19 -26.16 -12.26 1.69
N ALA A 20 -24.93 -12.63 2.06
CA ALA A 20 -24.39 -13.98 1.99
C ALA A 20 -25.34 -15.05 2.56
N PRO A 21 -25.85 -14.95 3.81
CA PRO A 21 -26.78 -15.96 4.34
C PRO A 21 -28.17 -15.97 3.65
N ALA A 22 -28.49 -14.96 2.83
CA ALA A 22 -29.70 -14.91 2.01
C ALA A 22 -29.45 -15.34 0.55
N LEU A 23 -28.20 -15.63 0.18
CA LEU A 23 -27.85 -16.27 -1.09
C LEU A 23 -27.93 -17.80 -0.99
N ASP A 24 -27.81 -18.36 0.22
CA ASP A 24 -28.06 -19.78 0.48
C ASP A 24 -29.55 -20.10 0.41
N ALA A 25 -29.89 -21.05 -0.48
CA ALA A 25 -31.26 -21.48 -0.72
C ALA A 25 -31.41 -22.97 -0.35
N PRO A 26 -32.46 -23.35 0.40
CA PRO A 26 -32.64 -24.73 0.84
C PRO A 26 -32.78 -25.69 -0.36
N GLY A 27 -31.90 -26.69 -0.42
CA GLY A 27 -31.84 -27.66 -1.52
C GLY A 27 -30.85 -27.33 -2.64
N LEU A 28 -30.13 -26.20 -2.56
CA LEU A 28 -29.06 -25.83 -3.50
C LEU A 28 -27.71 -25.74 -2.77
N THR A 29 -26.65 -26.24 -3.40
CA THR A 29 -25.26 -25.96 -2.99
C THR A 29 -24.81 -24.67 -3.69
N THR A 30 -24.85 -23.57 -2.96
CA THR A 30 -24.46 -22.24 -3.43
C THR A 30 -23.00 -21.98 -3.12
N GLU A 31 -22.23 -21.55 -4.13
CA GLU A 31 -20.85 -21.11 -3.97
C GLU A 31 -20.69 -19.70 -4.58
N ALA A 32 -20.12 -18.76 -3.81
CA ALA A 32 -20.02 -17.35 -4.14
C ALA A 32 -18.60 -16.97 -4.58
N GLY A 33 -18.48 -16.53 -5.84
CA GLY A 33 -17.20 -16.10 -6.43
C GLY A 33 -17.22 -14.69 -7.03
N GLY A 34 -16.04 -14.26 -7.49
CA GLY A 34 -15.80 -12.94 -8.06
C GLY A 34 -15.36 -11.90 -7.03
N THR A 35 -15.23 -10.64 -7.48
CA THR A 35 -14.43 -9.62 -6.77
C THR A 35 -14.88 -9.28 -5.35
N VAL A 36 -16.19 -9.32 -5.03
CA VAL A 36 -16.66 -8.96 -3.69
C VAL A 36 -16.48 -10.10 -2.67
N PRO A 37 -16.91 -11.36 -2.94
CA PRO A 37 -16.54 -12.50 -2.11
C PRO A 37 -15.02 -12.66 -1.95
N PHE A 38 -14.26 -12.41 -3.02
CA PHE A 38 -12.79 -12.41 -2.98
C PHE A 38 -12.22 -11.37 -2.01
N LEU A 39 -12.67 -10.11 -2.07
CA LEU A 39 -12.19 -9.05 -1.17
C LEU A 39 -12.64 -9.28 0.28
N TYR A 40 -13.84 -9.81 0.49
CA TYR A 40 -14.33 -10.24 1.81
C TYR A 40 -13.42 -11.33 2.40
N GLU A 41 -13.21 -12.42 1.67
CA GLU A 41 -12.41 -13.55 2.14
C GLU A 41 -10.94 -13.17 2.33
N ALA A 42 -10.36 -12.32 1.47
CA ALA A 42 -8.99 -11.82 1.63
C ALA A 42 -8.81 -10.99 2.93
N ASN A 43 -9.77 -10.15 3.27
CA ASN A 43 -9.75 -9.37 4.52
C ASN A 43 -9.93 -10.29 5.75
N HIS A 44 -10.91 -11.20 5.72
CA HIS A 44 -11.16 -12.12 6.85
C HIS A 44 -10.07 -13.18 7.02
N GLN A 45 -9.42 -13.61 5.94
CA GLN A 45 -8.24 -14.48 6.00
C GLN A 45 -7.08 -13.73 6.65
N THR A 46 -6.86 -12.46 6.28
CA THR A 46 -5.84 -11.60 6.89
C THR A 46 -6.06 -11.42 8.39
N GLU A 47 -7.30 -11.17 8.82
CA GLU A 47 -7.67 -11.05 10.23
C GLU A 47 -7.44 -12.37 11.00
N ARG A 48 -7.89 -13.51 10.46
CA ARG A 48 -7.66 -14.84 11.05
C ARG A 48 -6.18 -15.17 11.18
N ASP A 49 -5.38 -14.84 10.17
CA ASP A 49 -3.94 -15.07 10.18
C ASP A 49 -3.21 -14.14 11.15
N LEU A 50 -3.67 -12.90 11.33
CA LEU A 50 -3.15 -11.98 12.36
C LEU A 50 -3.41 -12.51 13.78
N VAL A 51 -4.66 -12.89 14.09
CA VAL A 51 -5.01 -13.46 15.41
C VAL A 51 -4.24 -14.75 15.68
N ARG A 52 -4.10 -15.64 14.69
CA ARG A 52 -3.27 -16.86 14.80
C ARG A 52 -1.79 -16.55 15.00
N ALA A 53 -1.25 -15.58 14.27
CA ALA A 53 0.14 -15.16 14.42
C ALA A 53 0.41 -14.58 15.82
N GLU A 54 -0.47 -13.72 16.35
CA GLU A 54 -0.31 -13.15 17.69
C GLU A 54 -0.45 -14.20 18.80
N THR A 55 -1.51 -15.02 18.76
CA THR A 55 -1.74 -16.09 19.75
C THR A 55 -0.63 -17.14 19.79
N LEU A 56 0.04 -17.43 18.67
CA LEU A 56 1.19 -18.34 18.61
C LEU A 56 2.53 -17.65 18.92
N SER A 57 2.76 -16.44 18.43
CA SER A 57 4.05 -15.75 18.58
C SER A 57 4.26 -15.18 19.98
N LEU A 58 3.22 -14.62 20.63
CA LEU A 58 3.35 -14.04 21.98
C LEU A 58 3.86 -15.04 23.03
N PRO A 59 3.35 -16.28 23.17
CA PRO A 59 3.89 -17.25 24.12
C PRO A 59 5.31 -17.70 23.75
N VAL A 60 5.63 -17.87 22.46
CA VAL A 60 6.97 -18.23 21.99
C VAL A 60 7.98 -17.12 22.28
N LEU A 61 7.61 -15.86 22.03
CA LEU A 61 8.40 -14.68 22.36
C LEU A 61 8.59 -14.53 23.87
N LEU A 62 7.55 -14.74 24.68
CA LEU A 62 7.65 -14.71 26.13
C LEU A 62 8.65 -15.77 26.64
N VAL A 63 8.55 -17.01 26.15
CA VAL A 63 9.49 -18.09 26.50
C VAL A 63 10.92 -17.72 26.09
N LEU A 64 11.11 -17.22 24.86
CA LEU A 64 12.42 -16.80 24.35
C LEU A 64 13.04 -15.67 25.20
N LEU A 65 12.26 -14.63 25.51
CA LEU A 65 12.71 -13.52 26.36
C LEU A 65 13.03 -13.99 27.78
N VAL A 66 12.21 -14.86 28.37
CA VAL A 66 12.48 -15.48 29.68
C VAL A 66 13.80 -16.26 29.66
N VAL A 67 14.08 -17.02 28.60
CA VAL A 67 15.35 -17.75 28.42
C VAL A 67 16.55 -16.80 28.29
N ILE A 68 16.45 -15.76 27.46
CA ILE A 68 17.54 -14.79 27.23
C ILE A 68 17.86 -14.00 28.51
N PHE A 69 16.84 -13.46 29.18
CA PHE A 69 17.07 -12.64 30.37
C PHE A 69 17.31 -13.46 31.64
N GLY A 70 16.74 -14.67 31.73
CA GLY A 70 16.79 -15.52 32.93
C GLY A 70 15.85 -15.07 34.05
N GLY A 71 14.80 -14.30 33.76
CA GLY A 71 13.82 -13.85 34.76
C GLY A 71 12.61 -13.14 34.15
N LEU A 72 11.44 -13.32 34.80
CA LEU A 72 10.14 -12.92 34.24
C LEU A 72 9.96 -11.39 34.17
N VAL A 73 10.46 -10.64 35.16
CA VAL A 73 10.36 -9.17 35.19
C VAL A 73 11.13 -8.54 34.03
N ALA A 74 12.34 -9.03 33.74
CA ALA A 74 13.14 -8.56 32.60
C ALA A 74 12.51 -8.92 31.25
N ALA A 75 11.82 -10.06 31.14
CA ALA A 75 11.10 -10.44 29.91
C ALA A 75 9.79 -9.66 29.70
N GLY A 76 9.10 -9.28 30.78
CA GLY A 76 7.87 -8.49 30.71
C GLY A 76 8.08 -7.05 30.25
N LEU A 77 9.24 -6.45 30.52
CA LEU A 77 9.56 -5.07 30.14
C LEU A 77 9.53 -4.85 28.60
N PRO A 78 10.25 -5.64 27.76
CA PRO A 78 10.12 -5.57 26.31
C PRO A 78 8.70 -5.80 25.78
N LEU A 79 7.96 -6.76 26.35
CA LEU A 79 6.59 -7.06 25.90
C LEU A 79 5.63 -5.90 26.21
N LEU A 80 5.76 -5.27 27.37
CA LEU A 80 4.95 -4.11 27.75
C LEU A 80 5.26 -2.90 26.85
N VAL A 81 6.53 -2.64 26.57
CA VAL A 81 6.94 -1.57 25.63
C VAL A 81 6.49 -1.90 24.20
N GLY A 82 6.53 -3.17 23.78
CA GLY A 82 6.01 -3.63 22.49
C GLY A 82 4.50 -3.44 22.35
N GLY A 83 3.71 -3.82 23.36
CA GLY A 83 2.28 -3.57 23.38
C GLY A 83 1.93 -2.08 23.32
N LEU A 84 2.62 -1.24 24.10
CA LEU A 84 2.47 0.22 24.03
C LEU A 84 2.88 0.78 22.66
N ALA A 85 3.92 0.22 22.03
CA ALA A 85 4.37 0.64 20.71
C ALA A 85 3.34 0.32 19.62
N ILE A 86 2.74 -0.88 19.63
CA ILE A 86 1.66 -1.26 18.73
C ILE A 86 0.46 -0.32 18.90
N LEU A 87 0.00 -0.10 20.13
CA LEU A 87 -1.14 0.78 20.41
C LEU A 87 -0.86 2.23 19.98
N GLY A 88 0.32 2.77 20.29
CA GLY A 88 0.72 4.11 19.87
C GLY A 88 0.87 4.24 18.34
N ALA A 89 1.33 3.19 17.66
CA ALA A 89 1.42 3.14 16.20
C ALA A 89 0.02 3.10 15.55
N PHE A 90 -0.94 2.34 16.11
CA PHE A 90 -2.33 2.39 15.68
C PHE A 90 -2.94 3.78 15.87
N VAL A 91 -2.67 4.47 16.98
CA VAL A 91 -3.12 5.86 17.18
C VAL A 91 -2.49 6.81 16.15
N ALA A 92 -1.19 6.71 15.89
CA ALA A 92 -0.50 7.52 14.89
C ALA A 92 -1.06 7.29 13.47
N VAL A 93 -1.30 6.03 13.10
CA VAL A 93 -1.90 5.65 11.82
C VAL A 93 -3.35 6.08 11.73
N ARG A 94 -4.13 6.01 12.83
CA ARG A 94 -5.50 6.54 12.88
C ARG A 94 -5.53 8.05 12.64
N LEU A 95 -4.57 8.81 13.18
CA LEU A 95 -4.44 10.23 12.87
C LEU A 95 -4.09 10.48 11.38
N LEU A 96 -3.22 9.64 10.79
CA LEU A 96 -2.92 9.69 9.35
C LEU A 96 -4.15 9.40 8.47
N THR A 97 -5.10 8.55 8.91
CA THR A 97 -6.36 8.30 8.16
C THR A 97 -7.24 9.54 7.98
N LEU A 98 -7.00 10.62 8.73
CA LEU A 98 -7.70 11.90 8.55
C LEU A 98 -7.25 12.67 7.29
N ALA A 99 -6.12 12.29 6.69
CA ALA A 99 -5.50 12.99 5.56
C ALA A 99 -5.16 12.09 4.36
N THR A 100 -5.25 10.76 4.49
CA THR A 100 -4.89 9.79 3.45
C THR A 100 -5.55 8.45 3.72
N ASP A 101 -6.01 7.78 2.67
CA ASP A 101 -6.53 6.41 2.77
C ASP A 101 -5.40 5.43 3.07
N ILE A 102 -5.59 4.61 4.10
CA ILE A 102 -4.62 3.61 4.55
C ILE A 102 -5.25 2.23 4.41
N SER A 103 -4.56 1.34 3.70
CA SER A 103 -5.00 -0.03 3.47
C SER A 103 -4.85 -0.90 4.72
N VAL A 104 -5.75 -1.90 4.87
CA VAL A 104 -5.73 -2.91 5.94
C VAL A 104 -4.35 -3.59 6.07
N PHE A 105 -3.61 -3.75 4.98
CA PHE A 105 -2.23 -4.30 5.02
C PHE A 105 -1.26 -3.52 5.92
N ALA A 106 -1.52 -2.24 6.21
CA ALA A 106 -0.73 -1.49 7.19
C ALA A 106 -0.84 -2.09 8.61
N VAL A 107 -1.99 -2.67 8.98
CA VAL A 107 -2.22 -3.31 10.29
C VAL A 107 -1.20 -4.43 10.53
N ASN A 108 -1.05 -5.34 9.57
CA ASN A 108 -0.09 -6.45 9.64
C ASN A 108 1.35 -5.97 9.77
N VAL A 109 1.69 -4.87 9.09
CA VAL A 109 3.04 -4.29 9.13
C VAL A 109 3.30 -3.60 10.48
N ILE A 110 2.29 -2.95 11.05
CA ILE A 110 2.37 -2.33 12.38
C ILE A 110 2.59 -3.39 13.46
N THR A 111 1.85 -4.50 13.44
CA THR A 111 2.02 -5.56 14.44
C THR A 111 3.34 -6.30 14.26
N LEU A 112 3.66 -6.75 13.04
CA LEU A 112 4.89 -7.50 12.75
C LEU A 112 6.16 -6.67 13.00
N ILE A 113 6.27 -5.48 12.41
CA ILE A 113 7.46 -4.63 12.55
C ILE A 113 7.45 -3.93 13.91
N GLY A 114 6.31 -3.39 14.37
CA GLY A 114 6.23 -2.67 15.63
C GLY A 114 6.59 -3.53 16.84
N LEU A 115 6.08 -4.77 16.90
CA LEU A 115 6.43 -5.70 17.99
C LEU A 115 7.90 -6.11 17.93
N GLY A 116 8.38 -6.55 16.77
CA GLY A 116 9.76 -6.99 16.59
C GLY A 116 10.77 -5.90 16.93
N MET A 117 10.61 -4.71 16.34
CA MET A 117 11.52 -3.58 16.58
C MET A 117 11.47 -3.07 18.02
N ALA A 118 10.29 -3.04 18.65
CA ALA A 118 10.18 -2.66 20.06
C ALA A 118 10.86 -3.68 20.98
N ILE A 119 10.73 -4.98 20.71
CA ILE A 119 11.41 -6.04 21.45
C ILE A 119 12.93 -5.94 21.26
N ASP A 120 13.43 -5.76 20.04
CA ASP A 120 14.86 -5.67 19.75
C ASP A 120 15.51 -4.45 20.43
N TYR A 121 14.85 -3.28 20.35
CA TYR A 121 15.33 -2.07 21.02
C TYR A 121 15.30 -2.21 22.55
N ALA A 122 14.23 -2.81 23.09
CA ALA A 122 14.15 -3.05 24.51
C ALA A 122 15.15 -4.11 24.99
N LEU A 123 15.41 -5.15 24.20
CA LEU A 123 16.42 -6.17 24.49
C LEU A 123 17.82 -5.56 24.56
N PHE A 124 18.17 -4.70 23.60
CA PHE A 124 19.47 -4.04 23.59
C PHE A 124 19.67 -3.10 24.79
N ILE A 125 18.66 -2.28 25.10
CA ILE A 125 18.70 -1.36 26.26
C ILE A 125 18.71 -2.12 27.59
N VAL A 126 17.87 -3.16 27.77
CA VAL A 126 17.82 -3.95 29.01
C VAL A 126 19.10 -4.79 29.20
N SER A 127 19.70 -5.33 28.13
CA SER A 127 21.01 -6.01 28.24
C SER A 127 22.07 -5.04 28.73
N ARG A 128 22.19 -3.88 28.08
CA ARG A 128 23.19 -2.88 28.44
C ARG A 128 23.00 -2.34 29.86
N PHE A 129 21.77 -2.07 30.28
CA PHE A 129 21.46 -1.65 31.64
C PHE A 129 21.87 -2.71 32.68
N ARG A 130 21.68 -4.00 32.38
CA ARG A 130 22.11 -5.10 33.26
C ARG A 130 23.63 -5.26 33.28
N GLU A 131 24.34 -4.96 32.20
CA GLU A 131 25.81 -4.91 32.16
C GLU A 131 26.34 -3.80 33.08
N GLU A 132 25.80 -2.57 32.99
CA GLU A 132 26.20 -1.44 33.83
C GLU A 132 25.88 -1.68 35.32
N LEU A 133 24.72 -2.27 35.64
CA LEU A 133 24.41 -2.71 37.02
C LEU A 133 25.38 -3.82 37.50
N ALA A 134 25.77 -4.76 36.64
CA ALA A 134 26.72 -5.82 36.98
C ALA A 134 28.15 -5.31 37.15
N ALA A 135 28.49 -4.17 36.54
CA ALA A 135 29.73 -3.42 36.78
C ALA A 135 29.72 -2.62 38.10
N GLY A 136 28.62 -2.64 38.86
CA GLY A 136 28.50 -1.99 40.16
C GLY A 136 28.01 -0.54 40.11
N HIS A 137 27.47 -0.07 38.99
CA HIS A 137 26.90 1.28 38.91
C HIS A 137 25.50 1.37 39.53
N GLU A 138 25.21 2.47 40.21
CA GLU A 138 23.88 2.77 40.74
C GLU A 138 22.86 3.00 39.60
N THR A 139 21.57 2.75 39.87
CA THR A 139 20.49 2.85 38.88
C THR A 139 20.52 4.12 38.02
N PRO A 140 20.69 5.36 38.56
CA PRO A 140 20.69 6.57 37.73
C PRO A 140 21.89 6.62 36.77
N ALA A 141 23.08 6.26 37.27
CA ALA A 141 24.30 6.22 36.47
C ALA A 141 24.26 5.11 35.41
N ALA A 142 23.71 3.94 35.74
CA ALA A 142 23.53 2.84 34.81
C ALA A 142 22.56 3.20 33.68
N ILE A 143 21.46 3.91 33.96
CA ILE A 143 20.54 4.43 32.93
C ILE A 143 21.25 5.45 32.04
N GLN A 144 21.97 6.42 32.63
CA GLN A 144 22.69 7.44 31.86
C GLN A 144 23.68 6.81 30.87
N ARG A 145 24.51 5.86 31.33
CA ARG A 145 25.50 5.14 30.50
C ARG A 145 24.87 4.24 29.44
N THR A 146 23.72 3.64 29.77
CA THR A 146 22.92 2.87 28.81
C THR A 146 22.38 3.76 27.69
N MET A 147 21.89 4.95 28.03
CA MET A 147 21.29 5.86 27.04
C MET A 147 22.33 6.54 26.14
N THR A 148 23.53 6.87 26.66
CA THR A 148 24.62 7.43 25.83
C THR A 148 25.19 6.42 24.82
N THR A 149 25.06 5.12 25.08
CA THR A 149 25.55 4.03 24.23
C THR A 149 24.42 3.33 23.47
N ALA A 150 23.68 2.45 24.12
CA ALA A 150 22.59 1.68 23.54
C ALA A 150 21.42 2.57 23.05
N GLY A 151 21.05 3.60 23.81
CA GLY A 151 20.02 4.56 23.39
C GLY A 151 20.39 5.29 22.09
N ARG A 152 21.63 5.76 21.96
CA ARG A 152 22.14 6.36 20.71
C ARG A 152 22.09 5.37 19.54
N THR A 153 22.45 4.10 19.75
CA THR A 153 22.38 3.05 18.72
C THR A 153 20.95 2.77 18.27
N VAL A 154 20.00 2.67 19.22
CA VAL A 154 18.57 2.49 18.93
C VAL A 154 18.02 3.66 18.12
N MET A 155 18.37 4.90 18.47
CA MET A 155 17.96 6.10 17.73
C MET A 155 18.44 6.08 16.28
N VAL A 156 19.72 5.73 16.04
CA VAL A 156 20.27 5.65 14.68
C VAL A 156 19.59 4.52 13.89
N SER A 157 19.46 3.33 14.49
CA SER A 157 18.80 2.18 13.86
C SER A 157 17.35 2.48 13.47
N GLY A 158 16.56 3.06 14.38
CA GLY A 158 15.16 3.43 14.12
C GLY A 158 15.01 4.49 13.04
N LEU A 159 15.88 5.51 13.04
CA LEU A 159 15.86 6.51 11.98
C LEU A 159 16.25 5.90 10.63
N THR A 160 17.26 5.02 10.56
CA THR A 160 17.66 4.34 9.32
C THR A 160 16.51 3.48 8.75
N ILE A 161 15.82 2.71 9.60
CA ILE A 161 14.71 1.86 9.15
C ILE A 161 13.48 2.70 8.76
N ALA A 162 13.17 3.77 9.50
CA ALA A 162 12.12 4.70 9.14
C ALA A 162 12.39 5.38 7.78
N LEU A 163 13.63 5.80 7.51
CA LEU A 163 14.02 6.36 6.21
C LEU A 163 14.00 5.31 5.08
N ALA A 164 14.37 4.06 5.34
CA ALA A 164 14.24 2.97 4.38
C ALA A 164 12.76 2.72 4.01
N LEU A 165 11.86 2.70 5.00
CA LEU A 165 10.42 2.56 4.80
C LEU A 165 9.79 3.80 4.14
N ALA A 166 10.35 5.00 4.38
CA ALA A 166 9.94 6.22 3.70
C ALA A 166 10.15 6.15 2.17
N SER A 167 11.10 5.34 1.67
CA SER A 167 11.30 5.16 0.23
C SER A 167 10.08 4.56 -0.49
N LEU A 168 9.21 3.82 0.21
CA LEU A 168 7.97 3.28 -0.37
C LEU A 168 6.97 4.39 -0.72
N LEU A 169 7.08 5.60 -0.13
CA LEU A 169 6.18 6.72 -0.43
C LEU A 169 6.42 7.33 -1.82
N ILE A 170 7.54 7.02 -2.47
CA ILE A 170 7.85 7.43 -3.84
C ILE A 170 6.88 6.75 -4.84
N TYR A 171 6.37 5.56 -4.50
CA TYR A 171 5.48 4.80 -5.36
C TYR A 171 4.03 5.33 -5.29
N PRO A 172 3.33 5.49 -6.43
CA PRO A 172 1.95 6.00 -6.44
C PRO A 172 0.91 5.01 -5.88
N GLN A 173 1.25 3.72 -5.74
CA GLN A 173 0.36 2.68 -5.26
C GLN A 173 -0.01 2.87 -3.78
N VAL A 174 -1.30 3.02 -3.49
CA VAL A 174 -1.84 3.20 -2.12
C VAL A 174 -1.38 2.10 -1.16
N PHE A 175 -1.31 0.85 -1.62
CA PHE A 175 -0.77 -0.29 -0.85
C PHE A 175 0.67 -0.05 -0.36
N LEU A 176 1.60 0.31 -1.26
CA LEU A 176 3.00 0.56 -0.89
C LEU A 176 3.13 1.77 0.04
N ARG A 177 2.38 2.84 -0.22
CA ARG A 177 2.31 4.02 0.66
C ARG A 177 1.76 3.67 2.05
N SER A 178 0.75 2.81 2.13
CA SER A 178 0.16 2.35 3.39
C SER A 178 1.16 1.55 4.23
N ILE A 179 1.91 0.65 3.59
CA ILE A 179 3.02 -0.09 4.24
C ILE A 179 4.10 0.88 4.73
N GLY A 180 4.49 1.86 3.91
CA GLY A 180 5.46 2.88 4.30
C GLY A 180 5.00 3.69 5.52
N PHE A 181 3.77 4.23 5.51
CA PHE A 181 3.21 4.98 6.63
C PHE A 181 3.06 4.13 7.90
N GLY A 182 2.48 2.92 7.79
CA GLY A 182 2.29 2.01 8.92
C GLY A 182 3.62 1.56 9.54
N GLY A 183 4.57 1.17 8.71
CA GLY A 183 5.91 0.77 9.13
C GLY A 183 6.71 1.91 9.76
N MET A 184 6.69 3.12 9.17
CA MET A 184 7.32 4.30 9.77
C MET A 184 6.71 4.63 11.14
N ALA A 185 5.37 4.63 11.25
CA ALA A 185 4.69 4.90 12.51
C ALA A 185 5.08 3.86 13.58
N ALA A 186 5.07 2.57 13.22
CA ALA A 186 5.48 1.48 14.10
C ALA A 186 6.92 1.62 14.59
N VAL A 187 7.88 1.84 13.69
CA VAL A 187 9.31 1.98 14.02
C VAL A 187 9.58 3.23 14.86
N LEU A 188 8.99 4.37 14.51
CA LEU A 188 9.21 5.63 15.24
C LEU A 188 8.57 5.59 16.63
N VAL A 189 7.36 5.04 16.78
CA VAL A 189 6.73 4.88 18.09
C VAL A 189 7.49 3.84 18.95
N ALA A 190 7.93 2.72 18.37
CA ALA A 190 8.77 1.74 19.06
C ALA A 190 10.10 2.35 19.54
N MET A 191 10.77 3.12 18.68
CA MET A 191 11.99 3.85 19.02
C MET A 191 11.74 4.87 20.14
N LEU A 192 10.69 5.68 20.06
CA LEU A 192 10.34 6.65 21.12
C LEU A 192 10.00 5.94 22.44
N GLY A 193 9.25 4.84 22.41
CA GLY A 193 8.93 4.03 23.58
C GLY A 193 10.18 3.43 24.24
N ALA A 194 11.10 2.89 23.43
CA ALA A 194 12.38 2.38 23.91
C ALA A 194 13.30 3.48 24.48
N LEU A 195 13.22 4.72 23.96
CA LEU A 195 14.04 5.84 24.43
C LEU A 195 13.43 6.65 25.59
N THR A 196 12.16 6.46 25.92
CA THR A 196 11.46 7.25 26.95
C THR A 196 10.77 6.37 28.00
N VAL A 197 9.82 5.53 27.58
CA VAL A 197 9.03 4.66 28.47
C VAL A 197 9.94 3.61 29.12
N LEU A 198 10.80 2.95 28.35
CA LEU A 198 11.68 1.91 28.88
C LEU A 198 12.68 2.42 29.94
N PRO A 199 13.48 3.49 29.74
CA PRO A 199 14.35 4.00 30.80
C PRO A 199 13.58 4.50 32.02
N ALA A 200 12.36 5.03 31.85
CA ALA A 200 11.50 5.38 32.99
C ALA A 200 11.06 4.14 33.79
N LEU A 201 10.65 3.06 33.11
CA LEU A 201 10.35 1.78 33.76
C LEU A 201 11.58 1.18 34.44
N LEU A 202 12.75 1.26 33.82
CA LEU A 202 14.01 0.80 34.41
C LEU A 202 14.43 1.64 35.64
N ALA A 203 14.10 2.93 35.70
CA ALA A 203 14.31 3.75 36.89
C ALA A 203 13.44 3.28 38.07
N VAL A 204 12.18 2.92 37.80
CA VAL A 204 11.23 2.44 38.83
C VAL A 204 11.56 1.00 39.29
N VAL A 205 11.91 0.11 38.36
CA VAL A 205 12.22 -1.29 38.68
C VAL A 205 13.64 -1.45 39.27
N GLY A 206 14.61 -0.68 38.77
CA GLY A 206 15.99 -0.66 39.25
C GLY A 206 16.64 -2.06 39.31
N PRO A 207 17.31 -2.43 40.42
CA PRO A 207 17.92 -3.75 40.57
C PRO A 207 16.92 -4.92 40.47
N ARG A 208 15.62 -4.68 40.69
CA ARG A 208 14.56 -5.70 40.63
C ARG A 208 14.29 -6.22 39.22
N VAL A 209 14.96 -5.71 38.18
CA VAL A 209 15.00 -6.35 36.85
C VAL A 209 15.55 -7.78 36.94
N ASN A 210 16.38 -8.07 37.95
CA ASN A 210 16.86 -9.42 38.26
C ASN A 210 16.00 -10.19 39.28
N ALA A 211 14.82 -9.70 39.67
CA ALA A 211 13.86 -10.43 40.49
C ALA A 211 13.12 -11.50 39.66
N LEU A 212 12.58 -12.52 40.35
CA LEU A 212 11.99 -13.73 39.72
C LEU A 212 12.95 -14.38 38.72
N ARG A 213 14.20 -14.60 39.17
CA ARG A 213 15.20 -15.37 38.42
C ARG A 213 14.77 -16.84 38.31
N ILE A 214 14.74 -17.35 37.09
CA ILE A 214 14.55 -18.78 36.83
C ILE A 214 15.95 -19.41 36.71
N PRO A 215 16.27 -20.46 37.51
CA PRO A 215 17.58 -21.09 37.49
C PRO A 215 17.79 -21.85 36.17
N THR A 216 18.36 -21.17 35.18
CA THR A 216 18.65 -21.70 33.85
C THR A 216 20.06 -22.30 33.82
N PRO A 217 20.23 -23.64 33.70
CA PRO A 217 21.53 -24.30 33.90
C PRO A 217 22.57 -23.97 32.82
N TRP A 218 22.14 -23.43 31.68
CA TRP A 218 23.00 -23.04 30.56
C TRP A 218 23.72 -21.71 30.78
N ARG A 219 23.36 -20.95 31.82
CA ARG A 219 23.83 -19.56 32.05
C ARG A 219 25.20 -19.48 32.75
N ARG A 220 26.13 -20.39 32.45
CA ARG A 220 27.55 -20.27 32.88
C ARG A 220 28.20 -19.10 32.16
N ARG A 221 28.96 -18.28 32.90
CA ARG A 221 29.67 -17.09 32.40
C ARG A 221 30.53 -17.41 31.17
N GLU A 222 30.08 -17.02 29.98
CA GLU A 222 30.93 -17.05 28.77
C GLU A 222 32.13 -16.12 28.98
N HIS A 223 33.31 -16.70 29.19
CA HIS A 223 34.55 -15.98 28.96
C HIS A 223 34.73 -15.91 27.45
N VAL A 224 34.49 -14.73 26.88
CA VAL A 224 34.43 -14.46 25.43
C VAL A 224 35.65 -15.00 24.68
N GLU A 225 36.81 -14.98 25.33
CA GLU A 225 38.12 -15.39 24.81
C GLU A 225 38.22 -16.88 24.39
N GLY A 226 37.32 -17.73 24.89
CA GLY A 226 37.22 -19.16 24.52
C GLY A 226 36.03 -19.54 23.62
N SER A 227 35.13 -18.60 23.34
CA SER A 227 33.83 -18.90 22.71
C SER A 227 33.93 -19.51 21.29
N GLY A 228 32.90 -20.27 20.88
CA GLY A 228 32.77 -20.77 19.51
C GLY A 228 32.78 -19.64 18.49
N TRP A 229 32.14 -18.51 18.83
CA TRP A 229 32.12 -17.27 18.06
C TRP A 229 33.52 -16.70 17.82
N ALA A 230 34.37 -16.63 18.85
CA ALA A 230 35.74 -16.15 18.71
C ALA A 230 36.61 -17.06 17.82
N ARG A 231 36.32 -18.37 17.75
CA ARG A 231 36.98 -19.29 16.79
C ARG A 231 36.47 -19.08 15.37
N LEU A 232 35.15 -18.94 15.19
CA LEU A 232 34.54 -18.68 13.89
C LEU A 232 35.03 -17.35 13.28
N ALA A 233 34.99 -16.25 14.04
CA ALA A 233 35.47 -14.94 13.61
C ALA A 233 36.94 -14.98 13.17
N ARG A 234 37.82 -15.61 13.97
CA ARG A 234 39.24 -15.81 13.59
C ARG A 234 39.41 -16.66 12.34
N SER A 235 38.55 -17.66 12.09
CA SER A 235 38.56 -18.46 10.87
C SER A 235 38.21 -17.61 9.63
N VAL A 236 37.15 -16.80 9.73
CA VAL A 236 36.72 -15.87 8.67
C VAL A 236 37.82 -14.86 8.36
N MET A 237 38.40 -14.22 9.38
CA MET A 237 39.49 -13.26 9.19
C MET A 237 40.78 -13.87 8.61
N ARG A 238 41.05 -15.16 8.86
CA ARG A 238 42.22 -15.86 8.30
C ARG A 238 42.08 -16.21 6.82
N ARG A 239 40.86 -16.40 6.31
CA ARG A 239 40.61 -16.78 4.90
C ARG A 239 39.37 -16.07 4.34
N PRO A 240 39.34 -14.72 4.31
CA PRO A 240 38.12 -13.96 4.05
C PRO A 240 37.52 -14.24 2.67
N TRP A 241 38.36 -14.46 1.65
CA TRP A 241 37.89 -14.74 0.29
C TRP A 241 37.15 -16.08 0.15
N LEU A 242 37.53 -17.12 0.90
CA LEU A 242 36.82 -18.42 0.87
C LEU A 242 35.39 -18.26 1.39
N TYR A 243 35.24 -17.57 2.52
CA TYR A 243 33.93 -17.29 3.09
C TYR A 243 33.11 -16.33 2.22
N ALA A 244 33.73 -15.27 1.68
CA ALA A 244 33.06 -14.33 0.79
C ALA A 244 32.55 -15.00 -0.48
N VAL A 245 33.40 -15.75 -1.20
CA VAL A 245 33.01 -16.48 -2.41
C VAL A 245 31.99 -17.57 -2.10
N GLY A 246 32.17 -18.33 -1.02
CA GLY A 246 31.22 -19.36 -0.60
C GLY A 246 29.84 -18.80 -0.28
N VAL A 247 29.75 -17.73 0.52
CA VAL A 247 28.48 -17.07 0.88
C VAL A 247 27.85 -16.42 -0.35
N VAL A 248 28.62 -15.72 -1.20
CA VAL A 248 28.08 -15.13 -2.44
C VAL A 248 27.58 -16.20 -3.41
N ALA A 249 28.27 -17.34 -3.55
CA ALA A 249 27.81 -18.45 -4.38
C ALA A 249 26.51 -19.06 -3.83
N ILE A 250 26.40 -19.28 -2.52
CA ILE A 250 25.18 -19.78 -1.86
C ILE A 250 24.02 -18.79 -2.05
N LEU A 251 24.23 -17.49 -1.83
CA LEU A 251 23.23 -16.46 -2.05
C LEU A 251 22.82 -16.34 -3.52
N ALA A 252 23.75 -16.50 -4.46
CA ALA A 252 23.46 -16.51 -5.90
C ALA A 252 22.62 -17.73 -6.31
N VAL A 253 22.86 -18.91 -5.72
CA VAL A 253 22.02 -20.10 -5.92
C VAL A 253 20.60 -19.87 -5.38
N PHE A 254 20.45 -19.28 -4.19
CA PHE A 254 19.14 -18.91 -3.65
C PHE A 254 18.45 -17.77 -4.44
N ALA A 255 19.21 -16.89 -5.09
CA ALA A 255 18.67 -15.83 -5.94
C ALA A 255 18.32 -16.31 -7.37
N ALA A 256 18.89 -17.42 -7.85
CA ALA A 256 18.68 -17.91 -9.21
C ALA A 256 17.19 -18.12 -9.62
N PRO A 257 16.27 -18.58 -8.75
CA PRO A 257 14.84 -18.65 -9.06
C PRO A 257 14.20 -17.29 -9.36
N ALA A 258 14.71 -16.19 -8.80
CA ALA A 258 14.16 -14.85 -9.02
C ALA A 258 14.29 -14.40 -10.49
N ALA A 259 15.25 -14.94 -11.25
CA ALA A 259 15.38 -14.68 -12.68
C ALA A 259 14.20 -15.25 -13.52
N ARG A 260 13.36 -16.12 -12.93
CA ARG A 260 12.14 -16.67 -13.56
C ARG A 260 10.85 -16.08 -12.98
N MET A 261 10.94 -15.02 -12.18
CA MET A 261 9.80 -14.41 -11.51
C MET A 261 8.82 -13.78 -12.51
N GLN A 262 7.55 -14.16 -12.42
CA GLN A 262 6.45 -13.60 -13.20
C GLN A 262 5.57 -12.74 -12.29
N PHE A 263 5.29 -11.51 -12.71
CA PHE A 263 4.44 -10.59 -11.96
C PHE A 263 2.97 -10.74 -12.41
N GLY A 264 2.11 -11.16 -11.49
CA GLY A 264 0.67 -11.27 -11.69
C GLY A 264 -0.10 -10.06 -11.16
N GLY A 265 -1.41 -10.01 -11.47
CA GLY A 265 -2.34 -9.11 -10.79
C GLY A 265 -2.74 -9.63 -9.41
N PHE A 266 -3.56 -8.85 -8.70
CA PHE A 266 -4.21 -9.31 -7.47
C PHE A 266 -5.50 -10.04 -7.86
N ASP A 267 -5.40 -11.36 -8.05
CA ASP A 267 -6.48 -12.26 -8.48
C ASP A 267 -6.79 -13.32 -7.39
N GLU A 268 -7.78 -14.17 -7.62
CA GLU A 268 -8.24 -15.18 -6.65
C GLU A 268 -7.16 -16.21 -6.28
N ARG A 269 -6.00 -16.22 -6.96
CA ARG A 269 -4.89 -17.14 -6.70
C ARG A 269 -4.04 -16.74 -5.49
N VAL A 270 -4.23 -15.53 -4.94
CA VAL A 270 -3.59 -15.14 -3.66
C VAL A 270 -4.23 -15.83 -2.45
N LEU A 271 -5.48 -16.30 -2.57
CA LEU A 271 -6.15 -17.05 -1.51
C LEU A 271 -5.71 -18.52 -1.49
N PRO A 272 -5.74 -19.23 -0.34
CA PRO A 272 -5.48 -20.67 -0.27
C PRO A 272 -6.36 -21.50 -1.21
N ALA A 273 -5.83 -22.63 -1.69
CA ALA A 273 -6.45 -23.45 -2.75
C ALA A 273 -7.88 -23.96 -2.45
N GLY A 274 -8.25 -24.09 -1.16
CA GLY A 274 -9.58 -24.53 -0.73
C GLY A 274 -10.59 -23.43 -0.43
N THR A 275 -10.25 -22.15 -0.66
CA THR A 275 -11.20 -21.04 -0.42
C THR A 275 -12.27 -20.96 -1.52
N GLU A 276 -13.51 -20.76 -1.11
CA GLU A 276 -14.69 -20.76 -1.99
C GLU A 276 -14.57 -19.81 -3.20
N PRO A 277 -14.13 -18.53 -3.07
CA PRO A 277 -14.00 -17.65 -4.24
C PRO A 277 -12.98 -18.15 -5.28
N ARG A 278 -11.93 -18.84 -4.83
CA ARG A 278 -10.91 -19.43 -5.70
C ARG A 278 -11.40 -20.71 -6.37
N VAL A 279 -12.17 -21.55 -5.67
CA VAL A 279 -12.81 -22.74 -6.23
C VAL A 279 -13.83 -22.36 -7.30
N VAL A 280 -14.70 -21.38 -7.01
CA VAL A 280 -15.68 -20.86 -7.97
C VAL A 280 -15.01 -20.27 -9.20
N ALA A 281 -13.96 -19.45 -9.03
CA ALA A 281 -13.21 -18.90 -10.16
C ALA A 281 -12.56 -20.00 -11.02
N ALA A 282 -12.02 -21.06 -10.41
CA ALA A 282 -11.44 -22.19 -11.12
C ALA A 282 -12.50 -23.03 -11.88
N ARG A 283 -13.65 -23.33 -11.27
CA ARG A 283 -14.75 -24.06 -11.93
C ARG A 283 -15.37 -23.24 -13.06
N LEU A 284 -15.64 -21.94 -12.85
CA LEU A 284 -16.12 -21.05 -13.90
C LEU A 284 -15.16 -20.97 -15.09
N ALA A 285 -13.84 -20.98 -14.85
CA ALA A 285 -12.86 -20.99 -15.92
C ALA A 285 -12.77 -22.34 -16.68
N ALA A 286 -12.96 -23.47 -16.00
CA ALA A 286 -12.84 -24.80 -16.58
C ALA A 286 -14.14 -25.29 -17.27
N GLU A 287 -15.28 -25.17 -16.60
CA GLU A 287 -16.58 -25.68 -17.04
C GLU A 287 -17.34 -24.67 -17.90
N PHE A 288 -17.08 -23.37 -17.71
CA PHE A 288 -17.76 -22.29 -18.43
C PHE A 288 -16.76 -21.36 -19.15
N PRO A 289 -16.02 -21.83 -20.18
CA PRO A 289 -15.01 -21.05 -20.89
C PRO A 289 -15.54 -19.80 -21.63
N GLY A 290 -16.86 -19.62 -21.71
CA GLY A 290 -17.53 -18.39 -22.17
C GLY A 290 -17.87 -17.37 -21.07
N SER A 291 -17.55 -17.68 -19.80
CA SER A 291 -17.81 -16.81 -18.64
C SER A 291 -16.83 -15.64 -18.57
N THR A 292 -17.32 -14.49 -18.11
CA THR A 292 -16.60 -13.21 -18.24
C THR A 292 -15.62 -12.97 -17.09
N VAL A 293 -14.57 -13.79 -16.99
CA VAL A 293 -13.48 -13.60 -16.01
C VAL A 293 -12.54 -12.49 -16.52
N GLY A 294 -12.82 -11.24 -16.14
CA GLY A 294 -12.01 -10.06 -16.46
C GLY A 294 -12.18 -9.51 -17.89
N PRO A 295 -13.32 -8.88 -18.23
CA PRO A 295 -13.52 -8.27 -19.55
C PRO A 295 -12.63 -7.03 -19.76
N ILE A 296 -12.27 -6.75 -21.01
CA ILE A 296 -11.60 -5.49 -21.39
C ILE A 296 -12.68 -4.40 -21.54
N GLU A 297 -12.79 -3.46 -20.59
CA GLU A 297 -13.76 -2.37 -20.70
C GLU A 297 -13.31 -1.28 -21.69
N VAL A 298 -14.14 -1.01 -22.71
CA VAL A 298 -13.88 0.03 -23.73
C VAL A 298 -14.89 1.16 -23.61
N LEU A 299 -14.47 2.31 -23.06
CA LEU A 299 -15.30 3.52 -23.00
C LEU A 299 -15.37 4.21 -24.38
N VAL A 300 -16.52 4.13 -25.03
CA VAL A 300 -16.86 4.86 -26.26
C VAL A 300 -17.64 6.12 -25.89
N SER A 301 -17.13 7.31 -26.24
CA SER A 301 -17.76 8.60 -25.93
C SER A 301 -18.05 9.40 -27.20
N GLY A 302 -19.08 10.24 -27.16
CA GLY A 302 -19.44 11.17 -28.24
C GLY A 302 -20.39 10.64 -29.31
N VAL A 303 -20.82 9.37 -29.25
CA VAL A 303 -21.62 8.73 -30.32
C VAL A 303 -23.06 8.34 -29.91
N PRO A 304 -24.03 8.33 -30.85
CA PRO A 304 -25.36 7.75 -30.68
C PRO A 304 -25.32 6.25 -30.32
N LEU A 305 -26.44 5.72 -29.79
CA LEU A 305 -26.53 4.32 -29.36
C LEU A 305 -26.37 3.35 -30.54
N ALA A 306 -26.98 3.67 -31.69
CA ALA A 306 -26.90 2.85 -32.91
C ALA A 306 -25.47 2.72 -33.44
N GLU A 307 -24.65 3.77 -33.35
CA GLU A 307 -23.24 3.72 -33.76
C GLU A 307 -22.38 2.92 -32.78
N ALA A 308 -22.61 3.06 -31.47
CA ALA A 308 -21.97 2.22 -30.46
C ALA A 308 -22.33 0.73 -30.61
N GLN A 309 -23.58 0.43 -31.00
CA GLN A 309 -24.02 -0.95 -31.31
C GLN A 309 -23.36 -1.49 -32.58
N ARG A 310 -23.23 -0.70 -33.64
CA ARG A 310 -22.48 -1.09 -34.85
C ARG A 310 -21.01 -1.37 -34.53
N PHE A 311 -20.37 -0.48 -33.77
CA PHE A 311 -18.99 -0.70 -33.30
C PHE A 311 -18.85 -1.97 -32.47
N ALA A 312 -19.80 -2.26 -31.56
CA ALA A 312 -19.80 -3.51 -30.81
C ALA A 312 -19.93 -4.76 -31.71
N GLN A 313 -20.76 -4.70 -32.76
CA GLN A 313 -20.90 -5.78 -33.74
C GLN A 313 -19.63 -5.96 -34.60
N GLU A 314 -18.98 -4.87 -35.01
CA GLU A 314 -17.71 -4.90 -35.75
C GLU A 314 -16.58 -5.48 -34.90
N VAL A 315 -16.46 -5.07 -33.64
CA VAL A 315 -15.50 -5.67 -32.69
C VAL A 315 -15.80 -7.15 -32.46
N GLY A 316 -17.07 -7.56 -32.45
CA GLY A 316 -17.49 -8.96 -32.36
C GLY A 316 -17.05 -9.84 -33.54
N ARG A 317 -16.69 -9.26 -34.69
CA ARG A 317 -16.16 -9.99 -35.86
C ARG A 317 -14.64 -10.16 -35.85
N VAL A 318 -13.93 -9.56 -34.89
CA VAL A 318 -12.48 -9.66 -34.81
C VAL A 318 -12.07 -11.07 -34.34
N PRO A 319 -11.15 -11.78 -35.04
CA PRO A 319 -10.67 -13.09 -34.60
C PRO A 319 -10.16 -13.05 -33.16
N GLY A 320 -10.63 -13.99 -32.34
CA GLY A 320 -10.34 -14.03 -30.90
C GLY A 320 -11.29 -13.21 -30.02
N VAL A 321 -12.38 -12.65 -30.53
CA VAL A 321 -13.45 -12.07 -29.69
C VAL A 321 -14.55 -13.11 -29.48
N THR A 322 -14.74 -13.55 -28.23
CA THR A 322 -15.80 -14.51 -27.84
C THR A 322 -17.17 -13.85 -27.63
N GLY A 323 -17.23 -12.52 -27.70
CA GLY A 323 -18.48 -11.74 -27.66
C GLY A 323 -18.26 -10.29 -27.26
N VAL A 324 -19.27 -9.45 -27.47
CA VAL A 324 -19.28 -8.05 -27.01
C VAL A 324 -20.66 -7.78 -26.42
N GLN A 325 -20.70 -7.14 -25.25
CA GLN A 325 -21.96 -6.76 -24.60
C GLN A 325 -21.91 -5.28 -24.22
N LEU A 326 -23.04 -4.60 -24.36
CA LEU A 326 -23.20 -3.21 -23.93
C LEU A 326 -23.67 -3.21 -22.47
N THR A 327 -22.81 -2.79 -21.54
CA THR A 327 -23.10 -2.91 -20.09
C THR A 327 -23.77 -1.67 -19.51
N ALA A 328 -23.41 -0.48 -19.98
CA ALA A 328 -24.01 0.77 -19.49
C ALA A 328 -24.04 1.88 -20.56
N SER A 329 -25.15 2.63 -20.58
CA SER A 329 -25.35 3.81 -21.44
C SER A 329 -25.86 4.97 -20.58
N ARG A 330 -25.08 6.06 -20.47
CA ARG A 330 -25.47 7.25 -19.68
C ARG A 330 -25.14 8.52 -20.46
N GLY A 331 -26.10 8.98 -21.25
CA GLY A 331 -25.90 10.09 -22.18
C GLY A 331 -24.81 9.81 -23.21
N THR A 332 -24.01 10.82 -23.56
CA THR A 332 -22.94 10.76 -24.57
C THR A 332 -21.64 10.08 -24.13
N ARG A 333 -21.63 9.28 -23.04
CA ARG A 333 -20.50 8.42 -22.63
C ARG A 333 -20.99 6.99 -22.35
N ARG A 334 -20.32 5.97 -22.92
CA ARG A 334 -20.80 4.56 -22.95
C ARG A 334 -19.66 3.59 -22.66
N CYS A 335 -19.81 2.68 -21.70
CA CYS A 335 -18.84 1.59 -21.50
C CYS A 335 -19.28 0.33 -22.27
N CYS A 336 -18.44 -0.13 -23.20
CA CYS A 336 -18.58 -1.38 -23.95
C CYS A 336 -17.49 -2.37 -23.53
N PRO A 337 -17.73 -3.35 -22.65
CA PRO A 337 -16.79 -4.43 -22.46
C PRO A 337 -16.64 -5.32 -23.70
N ARG A 338 -15.39 -5.41 -24.14
CA ARG A 338 -14.84 -6.32 -25.14
C ARG A 338 -14.40 -7.61 -24.44
N ARG A 339 -14.83 -8.77 -24.95
CA ARG A 339 -14.30 -10.06 -24.49
C ARG A 339 -13.12 -10.49 -25.35
N THR A 340 -12.09 -11.05 -24.73
CA THR A 340 -10.98 -11.75 -25.38
C THR A 340 -10.55 -12.90 -24.47
N PRO A 341 -10.21 -14.08 -25.00
CA PRO A 341 -9.61 -15.13 -24.20
C PRO A 341 -8.20 -14.69 -23.77
N ALA A 342 -7.78 -15.14 -22.60
CA ALA A 342 -6.40 -14.95 -22.16
C ALA A 342 -5.45 -15.68 -23.12
N SER A 343 -4.45 -14.96 -23.64
CA SER A 343 -3.33 -15.55 -24.37
C SER A 343 -2.03 -14.84 -23.95
N PRO A 344 -0.97 -15.57 -23.61
CA PRO A 344 0.23 -14.99 -23.00
C PRO A 344 1.14 -14.33 -24.05
N LEU A 345 1.66 -13.15 -23.71
CA LEU A 345 2.73 -12.37 -24.37
C LEU A 345 2.71 -12.23 -25.91
N ALA A 346 2.57 -10.99 -26.38
CA ALA A 346 3.05 -10.57 -27.70
C ALA A 346 3.83 -9.24 -27.61
N THR A 347 5.16 -9.34 -27.53
CA THR A 347 6.09 -8.20 -27.52
C THR A 347 6.37 -7.69 -28.94
N ARG A 348 5.71 -6.59 -29.38
CA ARG A 348 6.26 -5.56 -30.28
C ARG A 348 5.24 -4.44 -30.60
N PRO A 349 5.68 -3.17 -30.74
CA PRO A 349 4.78 -2.07 -31.11
C PRO A 349 4.57 -1.99 -32.62
N ARG A 350 3.33 -2.20 -33.09
CA ARG A 350 2.91 -1.80 -34.45
C ARG A 350 2.03 -0.56 -34.40
N ARG A 351 2.64 0.61 -34.58
CA ARG A 351 1.91 1.84 -34.94
C ARG A 351 1.25 1.63 -36.30
N ARG A 352 -0.09 1.70 -36.37
CA ARG A 352 -0.81 1.95 -37.63
C ARG A 352 -1.94 2.93 -37.37
N CYS A 353 -1.63 4.22 -37.52
CA CYS A 353 -2.67 5.21 -37.76
C CYS A 353 -3.21 4.97 -39.16
N VAL A 354 -4.49 4.66 -39.28
CA VAL A 354 -5.22 4.74 -40.56
C VAL A 354 -6.19 5.91 -40.43
N ARG A 355 -5.95 6.95 -41.22
CA ARG A 355 -6.87 8.08 -41.41
C ARG A 355 -7.92 7.71 -42.48
N SER A 356 -8.98 8.52 -42.51
CA SER A 356 -9.98 8.69 -43.58
C SER A 356 -10.85 7.50 -43.98
N ALA A 357 -12.14 7.62 -43.65
CA ALA A 357 -13.22 7.38 -44.59
C ALA A 357 -14.31 8.45 -44.35
N THR A 358 -14.63 9.22 -45.39
CA THR A 358 -15.60 10.32 -45.35
C THR A 358 -16.98 9.79 -45.78
N CYS A 359 -18.06 10.09 -45.05
CA CYS A 359 -19.42 9.75 -45.48
C CYS A 359 -20.00 10.83 -46.41
N PRO A 360 -20.44 10.49 -47.64
CA PRO A 360 -21.20 11.39 -48.49
C PRO A 360 -22.72 11.27 -48.23
N GLY A 361 -23.47 12.37 -48.38
CA GLY A 361 -24.92 12.31 -48.57
C GLY A 361 -25.77 13.29 -47.77
N ARG A 362 -25.90 14.52 -48.27
CA ARG A 362 -27.19 15.26 -48.35
C ARG A 362 -27.04 16.56 -49.18
N THR A 363 -27.51 16.49 -50.42
CA THR A 363 -28.15 17.62 -51.13
C THR A 363 -29.31 18.15 -50.28
N ALA A 364 -29.77 19.39 -50.26
CA ALA A 364 -29.66 20.64 -51.05
C ALA A 364 -30.52 21.70 -50.26
N PRO A 365 -30.75 22.97 -50.68
CA PRO A 365 -30.37 23.64 -51.93
C PRO A 365 -29.51 24.91 -51.77
N ARG A 366 -29.12 25.45 -52.93
CA ARG A 366 -28.32 26.67 -53.09
C ARG A 366 -29.21 27.91 -53.11
N CYS A 367 -28.66 29.06 -52.69
CA CYS A 367 -28.59 30.30 -53.47
C CYS A 367 -27.83 31.37 -52.68
N TRP A 368 -26.70 31.87 -53.21
CA TRP A 368 -26.16 33.22 -52.89
C TRP A 368 -25.02 33.57 -53.87
N SER A 369 -25.14 34.71 -54.55
CA SER A 369 -24.17 35.33 -55.47
C SER A 369 -24.69 36.78 -55.77
N PRO A 370 -23.85 37.76 -56.16
CA PRO A 370 -23.52 38.84 -55.20
C PRO A 370 -23.67 40.29 -55.72
N GLY A 371 -23.65 41.28 -54.83
CA GLY A 371 -23.12 42.63 -55.14
C GLY A 371 -23.84 43.88 -54.60
N VAL A 372 -23.03 44.93 -54.39
CA VAL A 372 -23.32 46.39 -54.37
C VAL A 372 -23.90 47.02 -53.06
N PRO A 373 -23.48 48.26 -52.65
CA PRO A 373 -23.70 48.82 -51.30
C PRO A 373 -24.55 50.14 -51.30
N PRO A 374 -24.34 51.08 -50.34
CA PRO A 374 -25.27 51.48 -49.26
C PRO A 374 -26.18 52.69 -49.60
N PRO A 375 -26.88 53.27 -48.60
CA PRO A 375 -26.45 54.62 -48.21
C PRO A 375 -26.53 54.97 -46.71
N THR A 376 -25.94 56.12 -46.40
CA THR A 376 -25.80 56.82 -45.13
C THR A 376 -27.06 57.57 -44.65
N SER A 377 -27.26 57.69 -43.33
CA SER A 377 -27.72 58.94 -42.70
C SER A 377 -27.49 59.01 -41.17
N THR A 378 -26.55 59.87 -40.78
CA THR A 378 -26.68 60.91 -39.72
C THR A 378 -27.35 60.60 -38.37
N TRP A 379 -26.62 60.73 -37.26
CA TRP A 379 -26.66 61.89 -36.34
C TRP A 379 -25.76 61.66 -35.11
N SER A 380 -25.02 62.69 -34.74
CA SER A 380 -24.30 62.93 -33.47
C SER A 380 -24.56 64.41 -33.12
N PRO A 381 -24.55 64.90 -31.86
CA PRO A 381 -23.35 64.86 -31.01
C PRO A 381 -23.56 64.80 -29.47
N ALA A 382 -22.50 64.43 -28.73
CA ALA A 382 -22.07 65.07 -27.47
C ALA A 382 -20.75 64.46 -26.96
N SER A 383 -19.79 65.31 -26.59
CA SER A 383 -18.46 64.99 -26.03
C SER A 383 -18.02 66.13 -25.10
N PRO A 384 -16.87 66.07 -24.40
CA PRO A 384 -16.09 64.92 -23.90
C PRO A 384 -16.15 64.95 -22.33
N PRO A 385 -15.16 65.43 -21.53
CA PRO A 385 -13.71 65.12 -21.38
C PRO A 385 -13.45 63.94 -20.39
N GLY A 386 -12.23 63.48 -20.12
CA GLY A 386 -10.92 63.80 -20.70
C GLY A 386 -9.76 62.97 -20.09
N CYS A 387 -8.51 63.33 -20.45
CA CYS A 387 -7.22 62.72 -20.08
C CYS A 387 -6.98 61.29 -20.66
N ARG A 388 -6.16 61.09 -21.70
CA ARG A 388 -4.69 61.31 -21.83
C ARG A 388 -3.88 60.54 -20.76
N GLY A 389 -2.89 59.70 -21.07
CA GLY A 389 -2.45 59.17 -22.36
C GLY A 389 -1.01 58.59 -22.36
N TRP A 390 -0.62 57.98 -23.49
CA TRP A 390 0.76 57.75 -23.97
C TRP A 390 1.58 56.54 -23.42
N PRO A 391 2.58 56.03 -24.20
CA PRO A 391 2.80 54.57 -24.35
C PRO A 391 4.28 54.12 -24.18
N CYS A 392 4.67 53.00 -24.84
CA CYS A 392 6.00 52.34 -24.87
C CYS A 392 6.33 51.52 -23.60
N SER A 393 7.11 50.42 -23.63
CA SER A 393 7.66 49.60 -24.74
C SER A 393 8.08 48.21 -24.20
N SER A 394 8.36 47.27 -25.12
CA SER A 394 8.83 45.89 -24.90
C SER A 394 10.26 45.77 -24.30
N PRO A 395 10.88 44.58 -24.10
CA PRO A 395 10.37 43.19 -23.85
C PRO A 395 11.12 42.44 -22.68
N TRP A 396 10.88 41.11 -22.56
CA TRP A 396 11.64 40.05 -21.83
C TRP A 396 11.33 39.74 -20.34
N PRO A 397 11.59 38.49 -19.86
CA PRO A 397 10.89 37.89 -18.72
C PRO A 397 11.77 37.48 -17.52
N ARG A 398 11.12 37.29 -16.35
CA ARG A 398 11.45 36.35 -15.24
C ARG A 398 10.28 36.38 -14.24
N TRP A 399 9.71 35.23 -13.86
CA TRP A 399 10.01 34.55 -12.59
C TRP A 399 9.96 35.45 -11.34
N CYS A 400 8.81 35.50 -10.66
CA CYS A 400 8.70 35.64 -9.18
C CYS A 400 7.25 35.46 -8.69
N CYS A 401 7.08 35.25 -7.38
CA CYS A 401 5.81 35.01 -6.66
C CYS A 401 5.06 33.74 -7.11
N SER A 402 5.13 32.57 -6.47
CA SER A 402 5.14 32.26 -5.01
C SER A 402 3.97 32.86 -4.22
N SER A 403 3.30 32.00 -3.45
CA SER A 403 2.35 32.30 -2.36
C SER A 403 1.17 33.24 -2.65
N SER A 404 -0.02 32.67 -2.81
CA SER A 404 -1.12 32.89 -1.85
C SER A 404 -2.30 31.93 -2.05
N ARG A 405 -2.74 31.29 -0.96
CA ARG A 405 -4.02 30.56 -0.90
C ARG A 405 -5.14 31.54 -0.51
N SER A 406 -5.74 32.27 -1.45
CA SER A 406 -7.02 32.97 -1.18
C SER A 406 -7.68 33.57 -2.42
N ALA A 407 -8.19 32.73 -3.33
CA ALA A 407 -9.18 33.12 -4.32
C ALA A 407 -10.28 32.06 -4.39
N ARG A 408 -11.05 31.97 -3.29
CA ARG A 408 -12.29 31.18 -3.26
C ARG A 408 -13.38 32.02 -3.92
N TRP A 409 -14.26 31.38 -4.69
CA TRP A 409 -15.53 31.91 -5.24
C TRP A 409 -15.42 32.91 -6.41
N CYS A 410 -15.58 32.41 -7.63
CA CYS A 410 -16.68 32.83 -8.52
C CYS A 410 -16.83 31.87 -9.73
N CYS A 411 -18.03 31.86 -10.34
CA CYS A 411 -18.45 31.07 -11.52
C CYS A 411 -18.96 29.62 -11.29
N ARG A 412 -20.08 29.50 -10.57
CA ARG A 412 -21.02 28.37 -10.75
C ARG A 412 -22.50 28.79 -10.66
N SER A 413 -22.98 29.46 -11.70
CA SER A 413 -24.39 29.54 -12.16
C SER A 413 -24.34 30.18 -13.57
N ARG A 414 -25.25 29.94 -14.52
CA ARG A 414 -26.66 29.52 -14.48
C ARG A 414 -26.99 28.44 -15.54
N PRO A 415 -28.16 27.78 -15.46
CA PRO A 415 -28.57 26.73 -16.39
C PRO A 415 -29.33 27.27 -17.63
N TYR A 416 -29.33 26.45 -18.68
CA TYR A 416 -30.47 26.16 -19.57
C TYR A 416 -30.34 24.70 -20.04
#